data_AF-A0A3D2C1U6-F1
#
_entry.id   AF-A0A3D2C1U6-F1
#
_cell.length_a   1.000
_cell.length_b   1.000
_cell.length_c   1.000
_cell.angle_alpha   90.00
_cell.angle_beta   90.00
_cell.angle_gamma   90.00
#
_symmetry.space_group_name_H-M   'P 1'
#
loop_
_entity.id
_entity.type
_entity.pdbx_description
1 polymer ?
#
loop_
_entity_poly.entity_id
_entity_poly.type
_entity_poly.pdbx_seq_one_letter_code
_entity_poly.pdbx_strand_id
1 'polypeptide(L)'
;MDPVLIFSLVMIALVAVKFRSFKLWDELTELIYTQHRTQWDTLGQPLGYFWRPDEKGISTFGGMTARRKLTSAWLSETPEWMAEDGPERVKLTAWRVTFWTSWGGIALVGAGLFVWQMVG
;
A
#
# COMPACT_ATOMS: atom_id res chain seq x y z
N MET A 1 2.13 -14.03 30.72
CA MET A 1 2.04 -14.33 29.28
C MET A 1 3.43 -14.28 28.71
N ASP A 2 3.79 -15.24 27.85
CA ASP A 2 5.06 -15.19 27.14
C ASP A 2 5.10 -13.92 26.26
N PRO A 3 6.04 -12.99 26.46
CA PRO A 3 6.14 -11.77 25.65
C PRO A 3 6.26 -12.10 24.16
N VAL A 4 6.88 -13.23 23.81
CA VAL A 4 7.00 -13.70 22.41
C VAL A 4 5.63 -13.93 21.79
N LEU A 5 4.67 -14.47 22.55
CA LEU A 5 3.30 -14.67 22.06
C LEU A 5 2.63 -13.33 21.73
N ILE A 6 2.77 -12.33 22.59
CA ILE A 6 2.18 -11.00 22.38
C ILE A 6 2.77 -10.36 21.12
N PHE A 7 4.10 -10.32 21.00
CA PHE A 7 4.75 -9.78 19.81
C PHE A 7 4.35 -10.52 18.54
N SER A 8 4.23 -11.85 18.60
CA SER A 8 3.82 -12.66 17.44
C SER A 8 2.39 -12.32 17.00
N LEU A 9 1.44 -12.19 17.92
CA LEU A 9 0.06 -11.82 17.60
C LEU A 9 -0.03 -10.41 17.00
N VAL A 10 0.70 -9.45 17.55
CA VAL A 10 0.78 -8.09 17.00
C VAL A 10 1.37 -8.11 15.59
N MET A 11 2.45 -8.87 15.35
CA MET A 11 3.06 -9.01 14.03
C MET A 11 2.10 -9.63 13.01
N ILE A 12 1.36 -10.67 13.38
CA ILE A 12 0.34 -11.29 12.51
C ILE A 12 -0.74 -10.26 12.13
N ALA A 13 -1.23 -9.49 13.10
CA ALA A 13 -2.22 -8.44 12.86
C ALA A 13 -1.67 -7.36 11.91
N LEU A 14 -0.42 -6.92 12.10
CA LEU A 14 0.23 -5.93 11.24
C LEU A 14 0.44 -6.45 9.81
N VAL A 15 0.77 -7.73 9.66
CA VAL A 15 0.85 -8.38 8.35
C VAL A 15 -0.52 -8.38 7.67
N ALA A 16 -1.60 -8.69 8.38
CA ALA A 16 -2.96 -8.62 7.82
C ALA A 16 -3.31 -7.19 7.37
N VAL A 17 -2.97 -6.17 8.15
CA VAL A 17 -3.12 -4.74 7.77
C VAL A 17 -2.31 -4.43 6.52
N LYS A 18 -1.08 -4.97 6.39
CA LYS A 18 -0.24 -4.80 5.21
C LYS A 18 -0.88 -5.40 3.96
N PHE A 19 -1.43 -6.61 4.05
CA PHE A 19 -2.16 -7.22 2.94
C PHE A 19 -3.40 -6.40 2.54
N ARG A 20 -4.11 -5.81 3.52
CA ARG A 20 -5.23 -4.90 3.20
C ARG A 20 -4.75 -3.67 2.44
N SER A 21 -3.60 -3.09 2.81
CA SER A 21 -2.97 -1.99 2.06
C SER A 21 -2.67 -2.39 0.61
N PHE A 22 -2.08 -3.57 0.37
CA PHE A 22 -1.85 -4.06 -0.99
C PHE A 22 -3.14 -4.24 -1.79
N LYS A 23 -4.20 -4.78 -1.17
CA LYS A 23 -5.50 -4.92 -1.82
C LYS A 23 -6.11 -3.56 -2.20
N LEU A 24 -6.04 -2.56 -1.31
CA LEU A 24 -6.52 -1.21 -1.61
C LEU A 24 -5.74 -0.54 -2.75
N TRP A 25 -4.43 -0.78 -2.82
CA TRP A 25 -3.61 -0.34 -3.94
C TRP A 25 -4.07 -0.96 -5.26
N ASP A 26 -4.34 -2.26 -5.26
CA ASP A 26 -4.82 -2.97 -6.44
C ASP A 26 -6.16 -2.45 -6.92
N GLU A 27 -7.11 -2.27 -5.99
CA GLU A 27 -8.42 -1.69 -6.29
C GLU A 27 -8.30 -0.26 -6.88
N LEU A 28 -7.37 0.56 -6.39
CA LEU A 28 -7.12 1.91 -6.94
C LEU A 28 -6.46 1.86 -8.33
N THR A 29 -5.55 0.92 -8.53
CA THR A 29 -4.83 0.75 -9.80
C THR A 29 -5.76 0.20 -10.89
N GLU A 30 -6.62 -0.74 -10.53
CA GLU A 30 -7.67 -1.26 -11.41
C GLU A 30 -8.69 -0.17 -11.76
N LEU A 31 -9.07 0.66 -10.78
CA LEU A 31 -10.00 1.77 -11.02
C LEU A 31 -9.42 2.79 -11.99
N ILE A 32 -8.18 3.23 -11.79
CA ILE A 32 -7.58 4.20 -12.71
C ILE A 32 -7.38 3.60 -14.12
N TYR A 33 -7.05 2.31 -14.22
CA TYR A 33 -6.97 1.62 -15.51
C TYR A 33 -8.32 1.57 -16.24
N THR A 34 -9.40 1.27 -15.52
CA THR A 34 -10.74 1.08 -16.11
C THR A 34 -11.47 2.39 -16.40
N GLN A 35 -11.34 3.39 -15.54
CA GLN A 35 -12.12 4.64 -15.63
C GLN A 35 -11.29 5.83 -16.14
N HIS A 36 -9.97 5.79 -15.99
CA HIS A 36 -9.07 6.91 -16.24
C HIS A 36 -7.86 6.46 -17.06
N ARG A 37 -8.13 5.77 -18.18
CA ARG A 37 -7.10 5.09 -18.98
C ARG A 37 -5.97 6.03 -19.40
N THR A 38 -6.32 7.23 -19.87
CA THR A 38 -5.34 8.25 -20.26
C THR A 38 -4.42 8.62 -19.08
N GLN A 39 -4.99 8.79 -17.88
CA GLN A 39 -4.21 9.06 -16.67
C GLN A 39 -3.31 7.87 -16.32
N TRP A 40 -3.81 6.63 -16.40
CA TRP A 40 -3.00 5.43 -16.15
C TRP A 40 -1.79 5.35 -17.08
N ASP A 41 -1.96 5.67 -18.37
CA ASP A 41 -0.86 5.72 -19.34
C ASP A 41 0.14 6.85 -18.98
N THR A 42 -0.32 8.05 -18.62
CA THR A 42 0.57 9.15 -18.21
C THR A 42 1.36 8.86 -16.93
N LEU A 43 0.81 8.03 -16.04
CA LEU A 43 1.46 7.60 -14.80
C LEU A 43 2.46 6.45 -15.02
N GLY A 44 2.71 6.07 -16.28
CA GLY A 44 3.67 5.04 -16.64
C GLY A 44 3.15 3.62 -16.42
N GLN A 45 1.83 3.43 -16.51
CA GLN A 45 1.17 2.12 -16.47
C GLN A 45 1.44 1.36 -15.16
N PRO A 46 1.13 1.96 -13.99
CA PRO A 46 1.36 1.32 -12.70
C PRO A 46 0.63 -0.02 -12.61
N LEU A 47 1.29 -0.98 -11.95
CA LEU A 47 0.72 -2.30 -11.66
C LEU A 47 0.30 -2.42 -10.20
N GLY A 48 -0.64 -3.33 -9.95
CA GLY A 48 -0.97 -3.78 -8.60
C GLY A 48 0.16 -4.62 -7.98
N TYR A 49 0.02 -4.93 -6.71
CA TYR A 49 0.76 -5.99 -6.02
C TYR A 49 0.31 -7.37 -6.48
N PHE A 50 -0.99 -7.59 -6.60
CA PHE A 50 -1.59 -8.86 -7.06
C PHE A 50 -2.36 -8.68 -8.37
N TRP A 51 -2.87 -7.48 -8.63
CA TRP A 51 -3.60 -7.15 -9.86
C TRP A 51 -2.67 -6.73 -11.01
N ARG A 52 -3.00 -7.16 -12.23
CA ARG A 52 -2.37 -6.76 -13.49
C ARG A 52 -3.43 -6.72 -14.60
N PRO A 53 -3.32 -5.82 -15.60
CA PRO A 53 -4.20 -5.86 -16.75
C PRO A 53 -3.86 -7.02 -17.68
N ASP A 54 -4.87 -7.59 -18.33
CA ASP A 54 -4.71 -8.70 -19.29
C ASP A 54 -4.17 -8.26 -20.67
N GLU A 55 -3.81 -6.99 -20.81
CA GLU A 55 -3.36 -6.40 -22.06
C GLU A 55 -1.92 -6.82 -22.40
N LYS A 56 -1.73 -7.26 -23.65
CA LYS A 56 -0.42 -7.65 -24.17
C LYS A 56 0.48 -6.42 -24.31
N GLY A 57 1.75 -6.56 -23.95
CA GLY A 57 2.76 -5.51 -24.12
C GLY A 57 3.02 -4.66 -22.88
N ILE A 58 2.30 -4.90 -21.78
CA ILE A 58 2.57 -4.20 -20.52
C ILE A 58 3.90 -4.69 -19.91
N SER A 59 4.84 -3.76 -19.78
CA SER A 59 6.14 -4.04 -19.17
C SER A 59 6.00 -4.24 -17.66
N THR A 60 6.37 -5.44 -17.17
CA THR A 60 6.37 -5.72 -15.72
C THR A 60 7.35 -4.80 -14.99
N PHE A 61 8.54 -4.58 -15.55
CA PHE A 61 9.55 -3.72 -14.92
C PHE A 61 9.15 -2.24 -14.93
N GLY A 62 8.57 -1.77 -16.06
CA GLY A 62 8.03 -0.42 -16.18
C GLY A 62 6.93 -0.17 -15.16
N GLY A 63 5.94 -1.07 -15.09
CA GLY A 63 4.82 -0.94 -14.18
C GLY A 63 5.20 -1.06 -12.70
N MET A 64 6.21 -1.86 -12.35
CA MET A 64 6.76 -1.88 -10.98
C MET A 64 7.47 -0.56 -10.61
N THR A 65 8.17 0.05 -11.57
CA THR A 65 8.84 1.34 -11.37
C THR A 65 7.82 2.46 -11.22
N ALA A 66 6.78 2.47 -12.06
CA ALA A 66 5.65 3.37 -11.96
C ALA A 66 4.93 3.22 -10.60
N ARG A 67 4.65 1.99 -10.16
CA ARG A 67 4.11 1.71 -8.83
C ARG A 67 4.94 2.35 -7.73
N ARG A 68 6.26 2.19 -7.72
CA ARG A 68 7.14 2.77 -6.68
C ARG A 68 7.06 4.30 -6.66
N LYS A 69 7.16 4.93 -7.83
CA LYS A 69 7.04 6.40 -7.95
C LYS A 69 5.68 6.88 -7.45
N LEU A 70 4.62 6.23 -7.91
CA LEU A 70 3.24 6.59 -7.60
C LEU A 70 2.90 6.34 -6.13
N THR A 71 3.41 5.25 -5.54
CA THR A 71 3.33 5.02 -4.09
C THR A 71 3.93 6.19 -3.33
N SER A 72 5.13 6.66 -3.71
CA SER A 72 5.74 7.82 -3.05
C SER A 72 4.89 9.07 -3.19
N ALA A 73 4.41 9.36 -4.40
CA ALA A 73 3.58 10.55 -4.65
C ALA A 73 2.27 10.48 -3.86
N TRP A 74 1.57 9.34 -3.91
CA TRP A 74 0.26 9.17 -3.28
C TRP A 74 0.30 9.14 -1.75
N LEU A 75 1.47 8.96 -1.13
CA LEU A 75 1.60 9.11 0.32
C LEU A 75 1.43 10.57 0.77
N SER A 76 1.80 11.54 -0.06
CA SER A 76 1.72 12.98 0.26
C SER A 76 0.70 13.74 -0.58
N GLU A 77 0.35 13.25 -1.75
CA GLU A 77 -0.44 13.98 -2.74
C GLU A 77 -1.72 13.23 -3.11
N THR A 78 -2.82 13.95 -3.21
CA THR A 78 -4.09 13.43 -3.73
C THR A 78 -4.21 13.83 -5.20
N PRO A 79 -4.36 12.88 -6.14
CA PRO A 79 -4.47 13.21 -7.56
C PRO A 79 -5.70 14.08 -7.88
N GLU A 80 -5.55 14.98 -8.84
CA GLU A 80 -6.62 15.89 -9.28
C GLU A 80 -7.85 15.17 -9.82
N TRP A 81 -7.67 13.97 -10.40
CA TRP A 81 -8.78 13.17 -10.93
C TRP A 81 -9.65 12.55 -9.83
N MET A 82 -9.19 12.52 -8.58
CA MET A 82 -9.98 12.03 -7.45
C MET A 82 -10.84 13.16 -6.88
N ALA A 83 -12.14 13.12 -7.19
CA ALA A 83 -13.14 14.03 -6.65
C ALA A 83 -13.06 14.08 -5.12
N GLU A 84 -13.39 15.25 -4.55
CA GLU A 84 -13.28 15.50 -3.11
C GLU A 84 -14.16 14.56 -2.27
N ASP A 85 -15.38 14.30 -2.74
CA ASP A 85 -16.32 13.38 -2.10
C ASP A 85 -16.37 12.01 -2.80
N GLY A 86 -15.39 11.72 -3.65
CA GLY A 86 -15.34 10.47 -4.43
C GLY A 86 -14.97 9.25 -3.59
N PRO A 87 -15.54 8.06 -3.85
CA PRO A 87 -15.15 6.83 -3.17
C PRO A 87 -13.65 6.48 -3.37
N GLU A 88 -13.01 6.99 -4.42
CA GLU A 88 -11.58 6.85 -4.70
C GLU A 88 -10.72 7.53 -3.63
N ARG A 89 -11.14 8.71 -3.16
CA ARG A 89 -10.41 9.47 -2.13
C ARG A 89 -10.52 8.78 -0.78
N VAL A 90 -11.68 8.18 -0.47
CA VAL A 90 -11.86 7.34 0.72
C VAL A 90 -10.92 6.13 0.65
N LYS A 91 -10.84 5.45 -0.50
CA LYS A 91 -9.91 4.33 -0.71
C LYS A 91 -8.45 4.75 -0.58
N LEU A 92 -8.05 5.89 -1.16
CA LEU A 92 -6.71 6.43 -1.04
C LEU A 92 -6.34 6.73 0.42
N THR A 93 -7.27 7.33 1.16
CA THR A 93 -7.09 7.62 2.58
C THR A 93 -6.95 6.33 3.40
N ALA A 94 -7.82 5.35 3.17
CA ALA A 94 -7.72 4.04 3.80
C ALA A 94 -6.40 3.33 3.46
N TRP A 95 -5.93 3.46 2.21
CA TRP A 95 -4.65 2.93 1.78
C TRP A 95 -3.49 3.59 2.54
N ARG A 96 -3.47 4.92 2.68
CA ARG A 96 -2.45 5.65 3.45
C ARG A 96 -2.44 5.21 4.91
N VAL A 97 -3.61 5.15 5.55
CA VAL A 97 -3.73 4.75 6.95
C VAL A 97 -3.22 3.33 7.14
N THR A 98 -3.66 2.37 6.32
CA THR A 98 -3.18 0.98 6.42
C THR A 98 -1.69 0.86 6.12
N PHE A 99 -1.16 1.63 5.17
CA PHE A 99 0.26 1.66 4.85
C PHE A 99 1.10 2.13 6.04
N TRP A 100 0.78 3.31 6.60
CA TRP A 100 1.51 3.89 7.72
C TRP A 100 1.35 3.08 9.01
N THR A 101 0.16 2.57 9.31
CA THR A 101 -0.07 1.70 10.46
C THR A 101 0.78 0.43 10.37
N SER A 102 0.86 -0.20 9.19
CA SER A 102 1.68 -1.40 9.02
C SER A 102 3.18 -1.11 9.24
N TRP A 103 3.72 -0.08 8.61
CA TRP A 103 5.14 0.27 8.74
C TRP A 103 5.50 0.77 10.14
N GLY A 104 4.70 1.68 10.68
CA GLY A 104 4.90 2.23 12.02
C GLY A 104 4.77 1.15 13.09
N GLY A 105 3.77 0.27 12.98
CA GLY A 105 3.59 -0.85 13.90
C GLY A 105 4.76 -1.84 13.85
N ILE A 106 5.25 -2.20 12.66
CA ILE A 106 6.40 -3.11 12.51
C ILE A 106 7.66 -2.49 13.14
N ALA A 107 7.90 -1.20 12.89
CA ALA A 107 9.03 -0.48 13.49
C ALA A 107 8.95 -0.45 15.02
N LEU A 108 7.76 -0.18 15.58
CA LEU A 108 7.54 -0.18 17.03
C LEU A 108 7.74 -1.56 17.66
N VAL A 109 7.25 -2.62 17.01
CA VAL A 109 7.48 -4.00 17.48
C VAL A 109 8.97 -4.33 17.45
N GLY A 110 9.67 -4.01 16.36
CA GLY A 110 11.11 -4.24 16.24
C GLY A 110 11.91 -3.50 17.32
N ALA A 111 11.59 -2.22 17.56
CA ALA A 111 12.22 -1.43 18.62
C ALA A 111 11.91 -2.00 20.02
N GLY A 112 10.67 -2.42 20.28
CA GLY A 112 10.27 -3.04 21.54
C GLY A 112 11.01 -4.35 21.82
N LEU A 113 11.15 -5.21 20.82
CA LEU A 113 11.93 -6.45 20.91
C LEU A 113 13.41 -6.17 21.19
N PHE A 114 13.99 -5.19 20.49
CA PHE A 114 15.38 -4.79 20.69
C PHE A 114 15.64 -4.30 22.12
N VAL A 115 14.78 -3.41 22.63
CA VAL A 115 14.89 -2.90 24.01
C VAL A 115 14.72 -4.02 25.02
N TRP A 116 13.75 -4.92 24.81
CA TRP A 116 13.53 -6.07 25.68
C TRP A 116 14.79 -6.95 25.81
N GLN A 117 15.47 -7.24 24.70
CA GLN A 117 16.72 -8.02 24.68
C GLN A 117 17.90 -7.34 25.38
N MET A 118 17.88 -6.01 25.51
CA MET A 118 18.95 -5.25 26.16
C MET A 118 18.76 -5.13 27.68
N VAL A 119 17.53 -5.25 28.17
CA VAL A 119 17.17 -4.99 29.57
C VAL A 119 16.84 -6.29 30.33
N GLY A 120 16.40 -7.34 29.64
CA GLY A 120 16.13 -8.67 30.21
C GLY A 120 17.32 -9.61 30.10
#